data_AF-A0A2X4NQJ7-F1
#
_entry.id   AF-A0A2X4NQJ7-F1
#
_cell.length_a   1.000
_cell.length_b   1.000
_cell.length_c   1.000
_cell.angle_alpha   90.00
_cell.angle_beta   90.00
_cell.angle_gamma   90.00
#
_symmetry.space_group_name_H-M   'P 1'
#
loop_
_entity.id
_entity.type
_entity.pdbx_description
1 polymer ?
#
loop_
_entity_poly.entity_id
_entity_poly.type
_entity_poly.pdbx_seq_one_letter_code
_entity_poly.pdbx_strand_id
1 'polypeptide(L)' 'MEIHEIRPGMTCLTREGTAYVLEVDRQSLLVLLQREDETIPVQVRSDDILGPIAGD' A
#
# COMPACT_ATOMS: atom_id res chain seq x y z
N MET A 1 -7.38 -4.80 -1.74
CA MET A 1 -7.34 -4.49 -3.20
C MET A 1 -6.74 -5.67 -3.94
N GLU A 2 -7.05 -5.88 -5.22
CA GLU A 2 -6.39 -6.94 -5.98
C GLU A 2 -4.91 -6.58 -6.21
N ILE A 3 -3.99 -7.52 -5.97
CA ILE A 3 -2.53 -7.28 -6.08
C ILE A 3 -2.10 -6.81 -7.48
N HIS A 4 -2.91 -7.10 -8.50
CA HIS A 4 -2.65 -6.71 -9.89
C HIS A 4 -3.05 -5.26 -10.18
N GLU A 5 -3.75 -4.59 -9.28
CA GLU A 5 -4.14 -3.18 -9.37
C GLU A 5 -3.13 -2.26 -8.66
N ILE A 6 -2.38 -2.81 -7.70
CA ILE A 6 -1.43 -2.07 -6.87
C ILE A 6 -0.11 -1.85 -7.63
N ARG A 7 0.43 -0.63 -7.59
CA ARG A 7 1.68 -0.23 -8.24
C ARG A 7 2.56 0.55 -7.26
N PRO A 8 3.89 0.38 -7.29
CA PRO A 8 4.81 1.35 -6.71
C PRO A 8 4.47 2.76 -7.19
N GLY A 9 4.49 3.73 -6.28
CA GLY A 9 4.11 5.11 -6.60
C GLY A 9 2.67 5.49 -6.29
N MET A 10 1.82 4.53 -5.95
CA MET A 10 0.43 4.81 -5.61
C MET A 10 0.28 5.24 -4.15
N THR A 11 -0.58 6.21 -3.90
CA THR A 11 -1.12 6.48 -2.57
C THR A 11 -2.38 5.64 -2.36
N CYS A 12 -2.46 4.96 -1.22
CA CYS A 12 -3.56 4.08 -0.87
C CYS A 12 -4.02 4.28 0.57
N LEU A 13 -5.22 3.78 0.88
CA LEU A 13 -5.79 3.79 2.22
C LEU A 13 -5.61 2.41 2.88
N THR A 14 -5.14 2.40 4.12
CA THR A 14 -5.16 1.23 5.03
C THR A 14 -5.99 1.55 6.28
N ARG A 15 -6.12 0.60 7.20
CA ARG A 15 -6.84 0.81 8.47
C ARG A 15 -6.16 1.83 9.39
N GLU A 16 -4.87 2.01 9.21
CA GLU A 16 -4.00 2.90 9.99
C GLU A 16 -3.90 4.30 9.37
N GLY A 17 -4.45 4.50 8.17
CA GLY A 17 -4.48 5.79 7.48
C GLY A 17 -3.95 5.72 6.06
N THR A 18 -3.46 6.87 5.57
CA THR A 18 -2.87 7.00 4.24
C THR A 18 -1.47 6.38 4.21
N ALA A 19 -1.15 5.70 3.13
CA ALA A 19 0.16 5.15 2.89
C ALA A 19 0.56 5.27 1.41
N TYR A 20 1.86 5.26 1.16
CA TYR A 20 2.46 5.27 -0.17
C TYR A 20 3.10 3.92 -0.47
N VAL A 21 2.83 3.37 -1.65
CA VAL A 21 3.36 2.08 -2.08
C VAL A 21 4.80 2.23 -2.56
N LEU A 22 5.73 1.58 -1.87
CA LEU A 22 7.14 1.51 -2.25
C LEU A 22 7.40 0.32 -3.19
N GLU A 23 6.95 -0.87 -2.79
CA GLU A 23 7.22 -2.11 -3.49
C GLU A 23 6.02 -3.05 -3.45
N VAL A 24 5.92 -3.93 -4.45
CA VAL A 24 4.84 -4.92 -4.58
C VAL A 24 5.44 -6.27 -4.94
N ASP A 25 5.33 -7.24 -4.04
CA ASP A 25 5.63 -8.65 -4.31
C ASP A 25 4.32 -9.39 -4.65
N ARG A 26 4.14 -9.66 -5.94
CA ARG A 26 2.95 -10.35 -6.46
C ARG A 26 2.94 -11.85 -6.19
N GLN A 27 4.11 -12.47 -6.01
CA GLN A 27 4.18 -13.90 -5.72
C GLN A 27 3.72 -14.16 -4.29
N SER A 28 4.14 -13.31 -3.37
CA SER A 28 3.82 -13.43 -1.95
C SER A 28 2.56 -12.68 -1.52
N LEU A 29 1.97 -11.86 -2.40
CA LEU A 29 0.83 -10.97 -2.11
C LEU A 29 1.16 -9.96 -0.99
N LEU A 30 2.38 -9.41 -1.03
CA LEU A 30 2.89 -8.48 -0.03
C LEU A 30 3.17 -7.13 -0.67
N VAL A 31 2.95 -6.08 0.11
CA VAL A 31 3.15 -4.70 -0.30
C VAL A 31 3.94 -3.97 0.77
N LEU A 32 5.02 -3.30 0.36
CA LEU A 32 5.79 -2.44 1.24
C LEU A 32 5.25 -1.02 1.16
N LEU A 33 4.88 -0.47 2.31
CA LEU A 33 4.24 0.83 2.45
C LEU A 33 5.09 1.78 3.29
N GLN A 34 5.11 3.05 2.87
CA GLN A 34 5.56 4.17 3.69
C GLN A 34 4.33 4.91 4.22
N ARG A 35 4.15 4.96 5.53
CA ARG A 35 3.12 5.77 6.19
C ARG A 35 3.70 7.13 6.60
N GLU A 36 2.85 8.15 6.71
CA GLU A 36 3.31 9.52 7.02
C GLU A 36 3.95 9.60 8.43
N ASP A 37 3.38 8.92 9.41
CA ASP A 37 3.79 8.99 10.82
C ASP A 37 4.82 7.92 11.23
N GLU A 38 5.30 7.11 10.29
CA GLU A 38 6.24 6.02 10.56
C GLU A 38 7.58 6.24 9.87
N THR A 39 8.68 6.05 10.60
CA THR A 39 10.05 6.22 10.05
C THR A 39 10.57 4.97 9.35
N ILE A 40 9.91 3.84 9.52
CA ILE A 40 10.30 2.55 8.96
C ILE A 40 9.15 2.04 8.09
N PRO A 41 9.42 1.61 6.84
CA PRO A 41 8.40 1.02 5.99
C PRO A 41 7.79 -0.24 6.60
N VAL A 42 6.49 -0.44 6.37
CA VAL A 42 5.75 -1.59 6.86
C VAL A 42 5.30 -2.47 5.71
N GLN A 43 5.41 -3.79 5.91
CA GLN A 43 4.97 -4.77 4.94
C GLN A 43 3.58 -5.29 5.33
N VAL A 44 2.63 -5.20 4.41
CA VAL A 44 1.23 -5.61 4.61
C VAL A 44 0.78 -6.58 3.51
N ARG A 45 -0.38 -7.21 3.69
CA ARG A 45 -1.05 -7.97 2.63
C ARG A 45 -1.79 -7.02 1.69
N SER A 46 -1.99 -7.42 0.44
CA SER A 46 -2.85 -6.66 -0.50
C SER A 46 -4.27 -6.43 0.02
N ASP A 47 -4.76 -7.35 0.85
CA ASP A 47 -6.12 -7.31 1.42
C ASP A 47 -6.26 -6.25 2.52
N ASP A 48 -5.14 -5.81 3.10
CA ASP A 48 -5.12 -4.72 4.08
C ASP A 48 -5.24 -3.34 3.42
N ILE A 49 -5.08 -3.27 2.10
CA ILE A 49 -5.24 -2.05 1.32
C ILE A 49 -6.70 -1.91 0.89
N LEU A 50 -7.36 -0.87 1.43
CA LEU A 50 -8.79 -0.63 1.30
C LEU A 50 -9.17 -0.03 -0.05
N GLY A 51 -8.26 0.69 -0.69
CA GLY A 51 -8.50 1.35 -1.97
C GLY A 51 -7.40 2.36 -2.32
N PRO A 52 -7.34 2.81 -3.58
CA PRO A 52 -6.52 3.96 -3.94
C PRO A 52 -7.12 5.22 -3.31
N ILE A 53 -6.27 6.18 -2.97
CA ILE A 53 -6.76 7.54 -2.75
C ILE A 53 -6.90 8.18 -4.13
N ALA A 54 -8.14 8.44 -4.54
CA ALA A 54 -8.37 9.21 -5.76
C ALA A 54 -7.76 10.60 -5.55
N GLY A 55 -6.76 10.95 -6.37
CA GLY A 55 -6.35 12.34 -6.50
C GLY A 55 -7.44 13.11 -7.23
N ASP A 56 -7.73 14.33 -6.79
CA ASP A 56 -8.44 15.34 -7.60
C ASP A 56 -7.74 15.57 -8.95
#